data_AF-A0A7C1BWS1-F1
#
_entry.id   AF-A0A7C1BWS1-F1
#
_cell.length_a   1.000
_cell.length_b   1.000
_cell.length_c   1.000
_cell.angle_alpha   90.00
_cell.angle_beta   90.00
_cell.angle_gamma   90.00
#
_symmetry.space_group_name_H-M   'P 1'
#
loop_
_entity.id
_entity.type
_entity.pdbx_description
1 polymer ?
#
loop_
_entity_poly.entity_id
_entity_poly.type
_entity_poly.pdbx_seq_one_letter_code
_entity_poly.pdbx_strand_id
1 'polypeptide(L)'
;KWPMTFQPKQNNAKLFAGLGVPDIKGGLGRYSFYTTKEVPAHEEGAEKVIKVKFDGDFIKTFVAGPNVAKMRAREEAKVDLSIMVLPDKSGAELDVGGKKIIVKTSEWSEWVEAEFKLGMMKTTSGIFKFYLNEINPSLELYMTPVQINPKDPAFVITSPDEYIQELSREMGLFYTLGMPEDTKAFEEGRINEETFISMCDEVIEEQEKMLWYEMDRFKEGILASAFFSTDRVQHMFWATRDTEHPLYESEYAEKYGHVIDDYYRKMDDILGKVMKRVDDETAVMVFSDHGFSTFRRSVHINSWLVENGYMKLTKKITEDDKDGGGLFQYVDWKNTKAYALGFGGIYLNINGRERSGIIEKGEGADSVAEEIIKGLSELQDPAGGHSVVKKVYRSKDIYSGPNAGNAPDLIVGFQDGYRVSWQTAIGGAPAELVEDNTKKWSGDHIIDPSLVPGILLTNFKIRRDDPFLLDIAPTVLDCFGISVSDMEGQTLI
;
A
#
# COMPACT_ATOMS: atom_id res chain seq x y z
N LYS A 1 15.98 2.21 -1.32
CA LYS A 1 14.56 2.50 -1.58
C LYS A 1 13.88 2.64 -0.24
N TRP A 2 13.82 3.85 0.29
CA TRP A 2 12.95 4.14 1.41
C TRP A 2 11.54 4.31 0.80
N PRO A 3 10.47 3.67 1.30
CA PRO A 3 10.35 2.93 2.56
C PRO A 3 10.43 1.39 2.46
N MET A 4 10.75 0.79 1.29
CA MET A 4 10.91 -0.66 1.14
C MET A 4 12.17 -1.19 1.83
N THR A 5 12.05 -1.51 3.11
CA THR A 5 13.19 -1.85 3.99
C THR A 5 13.15 -3.26 4.56
N PHE A 6 12.14 -4.07 4.23
CA PHE A 6 12.07 -5.48 4.64
C PHE A 6 12.76 -6.42 3.62
N GLN A 7 13.52 -7.43 4.04
CA GLN A 7 14.04 -7.65 5.40
C GLN A 7 15.22 -6.70 5.67
N PRO A 8 15.31 -6.07 6.85
CA PRO A 8 16.38 -5.11 7.11
C PRO A 8 17.74 -5.82 7.16
N LYS A 9 18.72 -5.26 6.44
CA LYS A 9 20.11 -5.71 6.52
C LYS A 9 20.64 -5.45 7.92
N GLN A 10 21.09 -6.49 8.61
CA GLN A 10 21.68 -6.36 9.94
C GLN A 10 22.98 -5.58 9.89
N ASN A 11 23.02 -4.46 10.61
CA ASN A 11 24.14 -3.56 10.72
C ASN A 11 24.03 -2.71 12.01
N ASN A 12 24.95 -1.76 12.20
CA ASN A 12 24.99 -0.95 13.43
C ASN A 12 23.94 0.18 13.48
N ALA A 13 23.22 0.44 12.39
CA ALA A 13 22.11 1.38 12.39
C ALA A 13 20.86 0.76 12.99
N LYS A 14 20.18 1.54 13.83
CA LYS A 14 18.82 1.24 14.29
C LYS A 14 17.83 1.54 13.17
N LEU A 15 17.08 0.53 12.76
CA LEU A 15 16.07 0.60 11.71
C LEU A 15 14.89 -0.28 12.12
N PHE A 16 13.71 0.31 12.19
CA PHE A 16 12.45 -0.43 12.16
C PHE A 16 11.97 -0.49 10.71
N ALA A 17 11.80 -1.70 10.18
CA ALA A 17 11.44 -1.87 8.78
C ALA A 17 10.00 -1.43 8.54
N GLY A 18 9.78 -0.61 7.49
CA GLY A 18 8.45 -0.19 7.05
C GLY A 18 7.91 -1.09 5.93
N LEU A 19 7.77 -0.53 4.73
CA LEU A 19 7.12 -1.20 3.61
C LEU A 19 7.77 -2.56 3.28
N GLY A 20 6.91 -3.56 3.11
CA GLY A 20 7.29 -4.94 2.80
C GLY A 20 7.30 -5.87 4.03
N VAL A 21 7.24 -5.35 5.26
CA VAL A 21 7.07 -6.20 6.45
C VAL A 21 5.72 -6.93 6.35
N PRO A 22 5.70 -8.28 6.41
CA PRO A 22 4.47 -9.04 6.25
C PRO A 22 3.70 -9.22 7.56
N ASP A 23 2.48 -9.74 7.44
CA ASP A 23 1.77 -10.35 8.56
C ASP A 23 2.42 -11.69 8.97
N ILE A 24 1.90 -12.33 10.03
CA ILE A 24 2.46 -13.60 10.52
C ILE A 24 2.36 -14.75 9.49
N LYS A 25 1.53 -14.60 8.45
CA LYS A 25 1.34 -15.59 7.37
C LYS A 25 2.29 -15.36 6.20
N GLY A 26 3.06 -14.26 6.20
CA GLY A 26 3.94 -13.86 5.11
C GLY A 26 3.23 -13.05 4.01
N GLY A 27 2.00 -12.57 4.26
CA GLY A 27 1.23 -11.73 3.34
C GLY A 27 1.33 -10.24 3.66
N LEU A 28 0.69 -9.40 2.85
CA LEU A 28 0.61 -7.94 3.07
C LEU A 28 -0.53 -7.54 4.03
N GLY A 29 -0.99 -8.48 4.87
CA GLY A 29 -2.13 -8.28 5.76
C GLY A 29 -3.46 -8.66 5.11
N ARG A 30 -4.20 -9.55 5.77
CA ARG A 30 -5.62 -9.82 5.49
C ARG A 30 -6.42 -9.74 6.78
N TYR A 31 -7.43 -8.88 6.80
CA TYR A 31 -8.36 -8.81 7.93
C TYR A 31 -9.25 -10.05 8.01
N SER A 32 -9.88 -10.26 9.16
CA SER A 32 -11.00 -11.20 9.29
C SER A 32 -12.27 -10.46 9.69
N PHE A 33 -13.40 -10.79 9.07
CA PHE A 33 -14.69 -10.20 9.37
C PHE A 33 -15.69 -11.27 9.74
N TYR A 34 -16.08 -11.33 11.00
CA TYR A 34 -17.03 -12.32 11.51
C TYR A 34 -18.43 -11.73 11.45
N THR A 35 -19.35 -12.42 10.78
CA THR A 35 -20.73 -11.92 10.67
C THR A 35 -21.78 -13.01 10.74
N THR A 36 -22.92 -12.69 11.36
CA THR A 36 -24.13 -13.52 11.29
C THR A 36 -25.01 -13.18 10.08
N LYS A 37 -24.65 -12.17 9.27
CA LYS A 37 -25.34 -11.88 8.01
C LYS A 37 -25.11 -13.01 7.00
N GLU A 38 -26.04 -13.13 6.05
CA GLU A 38 -25.78 -13.92 4.85
C GLU A 38 -24.68 -13.25 4.03
N VAL A 39 -23.74 -14.04 3.52
CA VAL A 39 -22.57 -13.57 2.77
C VAL A 39 -22.63 -14.22 1.39
N PRO A 40 -22.47 -13.45 0.30
CA PRO A 40 -22.38 -14.02 -1.05
C PRO A 40 -21.23 -15.04 -1.14
N ALA A 41 -21.44 -16.15 -1.85
CA ALA A 41 -20.44 -17.23 -1.95
C ALA A 41 -19.08 -16.79 -2.52
N HIS A 42 -19.02 -15.68 -3.26
CA HIS A 42 -17.77 -15.11 -3.79
C HIS A 42 -17.03 -14.22 -2.79
N GLU A 43 -17.71 -13.76 -1.73
CA GLU A 43 -17.13 -13.04 -0.59
C GLU A 43 -16.78 -13.99 0.56
N GLU A 44 -17.47 -15.14 0.64
CA GLU A 44 -17.23 -16.19 1.63
C GLU A 44 -15.90 -16.90 1.36
N GLY A 45 -14.95 -16.78 2.29
CA GLY A 45 -13.61 -17.35 2.17
C GLY A 45 -12.90 -17.35 3.51
N ALA A 46 -12.03 -18.36 3.73
CA ALA A 46 -11.44 -18.73 5.02
C ALA A 46 -10.69 -17.61 5.78
N GLU A 47 -10.42 -16.47 5.15
CA GLU A 47 -9.59 -15.40 5.70
C GLU A 47 -10.13 -14.00 5.43
N LYS A 48 -11.40 -13.83 5.10
CA LYS A 48 -11.92 -12.48 4.82
C LYS A 48 -13.28 -12.22 5.43
N VAL A 49 -14.27 -13.04 5.08
CA VAL A 49 -15.61 -12.96 5.64
C VAL A 49 -16.00 -14.33 6.15
N ILE A 50 -16.11 -14.45 7.47
CA ILE A 50 -16.36 -15.68 8.20
C ILE A 50 -17.81 -15.63 8.69
N LYS A 51 -18.68 -16.40 8.02
CA LYS A 51 -20.06 -16.56 8.46
C LYS A 51 -20.10 -17.35 9.76
N VAL A 52 -20.70 -16.77 10.78
CA VAL A 52 -20.85 -17.37 12.11
C VAL A 52 -22.32 -17.52 12.50
N LYS A 53 -22.60 -18.42 13.44
CA LYS A 53 -23.94 -18.68 13.96
C LYS A 53 -23.88 -18.86 15.46
N PHE A 54 -24.94 -18.41 16.13
CA PHE A 54 -25.12 -18.68 17.55
C PHE A 54 -25.36 -20.18 17.80
N ASP A 55 -24.62 -20.72 18.76
CA ASP A 55 -24.75 -22.02 19.41
C ASP A 55 -25.12 -21.76 20.88
N GLY A 56 -26.42 -21.60 21.14
CA GLY A 56 -26.91 -21.07 22.41
C GLY A 56 -26.55 -19.58 22.57
N ASP A 57 -25.94 -19.23 23.71
CA ASP A 57 -25.54 -17.84 24.03
C ASP A 57 -24.18 -17.43 23.44
N PHE A 58 -23.53 -18.35 22.72
CA PHE A 58 -22.17 -18.18 22.22
C PHE A 58 -22.10 -18.38 20.71
N ILE A 59 -21.13 -17.74 20.09
CA ILE A 59 -20.64 -18.09 18.76
C ILE A 59 -19.28 -18.74 18.94
N LYS A 60 -19.07 -19.93 18.35
CA LYS A 60 -17.77 -20.61 18.30
C LYS A 60 -17.17 -20.47 16.91
N THR A 61 -15.95 -19.96 16.84
CA THR A 61 -15.20 -19.74 15.61
C THR A 61 -13.69 -19.81 15.92
N PHE A 62 -12.85 -19.23 15.06
CA PHE A 62 -11.40 -19.27 15.19
C PHE A 62 -10.74 -17.97 14.72
N VAL A 63 -9.54 -17.72 15.23
CA VAL A 63 -8.55 -16.81 14.63
C VAL A 63 -7.59 -17.64 13.79
N ALA A 64 -7.44 -17.28 12.51
CA ALA A 64 -6.52 -17.95 11.59
C ALA A 64 -5.11 -17.36 11.69
N GLY A 65 -4.11 -18.22 11.88
CA GLY A 65 -2.70 -17.88 11.99
C GLY A 65 -1.86 -18.41 10.83
N PRO A 66 -0.55 -18.62 11.03
CA PRO A 66 0.38 -19.02 9.98
C PRO A 66 0.05 -20.35 9.30
N ASN A 67 0.50 -20.49 8.05
CA ASN A 67 0.44 -21.75 7.33
C ASN A 67 1.39 -22.80 7.94
N VAL A 68 0.85 -23.96 8.31
CA VAL A 68 1.56 -25.13 8.81
C VAL A 68 1.60 -26.24 7.77
N ALA A 69 2.78 -26.84 7.57
CA ALA A 69 2.95 -27.98 6.69
C ALA A 69 2.53 -29.27 7.41
N LYS A 70 1.46 -29.92 6.94
CA LYS A 70 1.13 -31.32 7.30
C LYS A 70 1.53 -32.25 6.16
N MET A 71 1.70 -33.54 6.45
CA MET A 71 2.17 -34.57 5.50
C MET A 71 1.44 -34.61 4.14
N ARG A 72 0.21 -34.08 4.03
CA ARG A 72 -0.61 -34.15 2.81
C ARG A 72 -1.27 -32.81 2.40
N ALA A 73 -1.15 -31.76 3.19
CA ALA A 73 -1.76 -30.46 2.93
C ALA A 73 -1.07 -29.34 3.71
N ARG A 74 -1.17 -28.11 3.20
CA ARG A 74 -0.97 -26.91 4.01
C ARG A 74 -2.30 -26.59 4.69
N GLU A 75 -2.27 -26.39 6.00
CA GLU A 75 -3.40 -25.92 6.78
C GLU A 75 -2.97 -24.68 7.54
N GLU A 76 -3.91 -23.86 7.99
CA GLU A 76 -3.61 -22.73 8.85
C GLU A 76 -3.61 -23.19 10.32
N ALA A 77 -2.64 -22.72 11.11
CA ALA A 77 -2.74 -22.78 12.54
C ALA A 77 -3.96 -21.96 13.00
N LYS A 78 -4.65 -22.41 14.04
CA LYS A 78 -5.85 -21.75 14.54
C LYS A 78 -5.81 -21.62 16.06
N VAL A 79 -6.39 -20.53 16.54
CA VAL A 79 -6.71 -20.32 17.95
C VAL A 79 -8.22 -20.24 18.07
N ASP A 80 -8.79 -20.94 19.07
CA ASP A 80 -10.24 -20.93 19.29
C ASP A 80 -10.69 -19.52 19.69
N LEU A 81 -11.79 -19.08 19.10
CA LEU A 81 -12.46 -17.82 19.43
C LEU A 81 -13.91 -18.11 19.79
N SER A 82 -14.31 -17.75 21.01
CA SER A 82 -15.72 -17.73 21.42
C SER A 82 -16.19 -16.30 21.61
N ILE A 83 -17.38 -15.98 21.10
CA ILE A 83 -17.98 -14.64 21.17
C ILE A 83 -19.29 -14.76 21.93
N MET A 84 -19.44 -14.02 23.03
CA MET A 84 -20.70 -13.88 23.76
C MET A 84 -21.14 -12.42 23.70
N VAL A 85 -22.33 -12.16 23.18
CA VAL A 85 -22.93 -10.81 23.22
C VAL A 85 -23.32 -10.48 24.66
N LEU A 86 -22.94 -9.29 25.14
CA LEU A 86 -23.29 -8.85 26.49
C LEU A 86 -24.82 -8.73 26.65
N PRO A 87 -25.38 -8.99 27.83
CA PRO A 87 -26.83 -8.95 28.05
C PRO A 87 -27.49 -7.60 27.72
N ASP A 88 -26.77 -6.51 27.93
CA ASP A 88 -27.21 -5.14 27.63
C ASP A 88 -26.98 -4.73 26.16
N LYS A 89 -26.38 -5.62 25.36
CA LYS A 89 -26.00 -5.40 23.96
C LYS A 89 -25.08 -4.19 23.75
N SER A 90 -24.33 -3.78 24.77
CA SER A 90 -23.33 -2.72 24.67
C SER A 90 -22.03 -3.18 24.01
N GLY A 91 -21.83 -4.50 23.90
CA GLY A 91 -20.59 -5.10 23.41
C GLY A 91 -20.64 -6.62 23.37
N ALA A 92 -19.48 -7.23 23.22
CA ALA A 92 -19.28 -8.68 23.31
C ALA A 92 -18.05 -9.01 24.18
N GLU A 93 -18.15 -10.11 24.94
CA GLU A 93 -17.00 -10.79 25.52
C GLU A 93 -16.42 -11.75 24.47
N LEU A 94 -15.12 -11.60 24.17
CA LEU A 94 -14.37 -12.48 23.30
C LEU A 94 -13.41 -13.32 24.14
N ASP A 95 -13.47 -14.64 24.00
CA ASP A 95 -12.50 -15.58 24.57
C ASP A 95 -11.59 -16.09 23.44
N VAL A 96 -10.34 -15.64 23.44
CA VAL A 96 -9.32 -15.99 22.45
C VAL A 96 -8.31 -16.93 23.11
N GLY A 97 -8.40 -18.22 22.83
CA GLY A 97 -7.48 -19.22 23.38
C GLY A 97 -7.44 -19.26 24.92
N GLY A 98 -8.53 -18.91 25.61
CA GLY A 98 -8.64 -18.84 27.07
C GLY A 98 -8.45 -17.43 27.66
N LYS A 99 -8.08 -16.43 26.84
CA LYS A 99 -7.95 -15.04 27.26
C LYS A 99 -9.23 -14.28 26.92
N LYS A 100 -9.91 -13.79 27.96
CA LYS A 100 -11.16 -13.02 27.83
C LYS A 100 -10.89 -11.52 27.72
N ILE A 101 -11.56 -10.88 26.77
CA ILE A 101 -11.59 -9.43 26.59
C ILE A 101 -13.02 -8.96 26.33
N ILE A 102 -13.33 -7.70 26.65
CA ILE A 102 -14.60 -7.07 26.31
C ILE A 102 -14.34 -6.06 25.20
N VAL A 103 -15.15 -6.12 24.14
CA VAL A 103 -15.15 -5.16 23.04
C VAL A 103 -16.52 -4.52 22.99
N LYS A 104 -16.58 -3.19 23.15
CA LYS A 104 -17.84 -2.45 23.04
C LYS A 104 -18.15 -2.16 21.58
N THR A 105 -19.43 -1.98 21.28
CA THR A 105 -19.89 -1.58 19.95
C THR A 105 -19.29 -0.22 19.58
N SER A 106 -18.77 -0.12 18.36
CA SER A 106 -18.07 1.05 17.83
C SER A 106 -16.78 1.44 18.58
N GLU A 107 -16.13 0.49 19.24
CA GLU A 107 -14.83 0.70 19.90
C GLU A 107 -13.82 -0.37 19.46
N TRP A 108 -12.54 0.03 19.41
CA TRP A 108 -11.42 -0.90 19.27
C TRP A 108 -11.20 -1.66 20.57
N SER A 109 -10.81 -2.93 20.47
CA SER A 109 -10.23 -3.66 21.60
C SER A 109 -8.81 -3.15 21.88
N GLU A 110 -8.32 -3.41 23.09
CA GLU A 110 -6.87 -3.45 23.33
C GLU A 110 -6.19 -4.51 22.43
N TRP A 111 -4.86 -4.45 22.31
CA TRP A 111 -4.10 -5.48 21.61
C TRP A 111 -4.31 -6.87 22.23
N VAL A 112 -4.62 -7.83 21.37
CA VAL A 112 -4.75 -9.25 21.71
C VAL A 112 -3.50 -9.98 21.26
N GLU A 113 -2.85 -10.69 22.17
CA GLU A 113 -1.76 -11.61 21.88
C GLU A 113 -2.32 -13.03 21.84
N ALA A 114 -1.98 -13.79 20.79
CA ALA A 114 -2.37 -15.20 20.67
C ALA A 114 -1.19 -16.07 20.26
N GLU A 115 -1.15 -17.30 20.79
CA GLU A 115 -0.12 -18.30 20.49
C GLU A 115 -0.67 -19.35 19.51
N PHE A 116 0.00 -19.51 18.37
CA PHE A 116 -0.36 -20.44 17.31
C PHE A 116 0.53 -21.67 17.33
N LYS A 117 -0.07 -22.86 17.40
CA LYS A 117 0.66 -24.14 17.36
C LYS A 117 1.08 -24.48 15.93
N LEU A 118 2.39 -24.55 15.68
CA LEU A 118 2.97 -24.87 14.37
C LEU A 118 3.26 -26.36 14.16
N GLY A 119 3.22 -27.15 15.23
CA GLY A 119 3.54 -28.57 15.23
C GLY A 119 3.91 -29.06 16.62
N MET A 120 4.52 -30.23 16.72
CA MET A 120 4.94 -30.78 18.00
C MET A 120 6.00 -29.88 18.65
N MET A 121 5.66 -29.29 19.80
CA MET A 121 6.52 -28.38 20.59
C MET A 121 6.98 -27.10 19.87
N LYS A 122 6.34 -26.70 18.76
CA LYS A 122 6.62 -25.42 18.07
C LYS A 122 5.41 -24.52 18.09
N THR A 123 5.62 -23.29 18.54
CA THR A 123 4.60 -22.25 18.58
C THR A 123 5.19 -20.96 18.00
N THR A 124 4.31 -20.02 17.64
CA THR A 124 4.66 -18.65 17.33
C THR A 124 3.55 -17.75 17.82
N SER A 125 3.87 -16.51 18.18
CA SER A 125 2.88 -15.56 18.67
C SER A 125 2.60 -14.46 17.65
N GLY A 126 1.36 -13.99 17.65
CA GLY A 126 0.92 -12.86 16.83
C GLY A 126 0.03 -11.92 17.62
N ILE A 127 -0.12 -10.70 17.11
CA ILE A 127 -0.95 -9.66 17.72
C ILE A 127 -2.00 -9.14 16.74
N PHE A 128 -3.17 -8.77 17.25
CA PHE A 128 -4.28 -8.21 16.47
C PHE A 128 -5.23 -7.44 17.37
N LYS A 129 -6.09 -6.62 16.76
CA LYS A 129 -7.18 -5.91 17.43
C LYS A 129 -8.51 -6.32 16.81
N PHE A 130 -9.57 -6.20 17.61
CA PHE A 130 -10.94 -6.30 17.15
C PHE A 130 -11.61 -4.93 17.12
N TYR A 131 -12.57 -4.76 16.23
CA TYR A 131 -13.51 -3.65 16.25
C TYR A 131 -14.92 -4.19 16.05
N LEU A 132 -15.81 -3.92 16.99
CA LEU A 132 -17.18 -4.42 16.93
C LEU A 132 -18.07 -3.39 16.23
N ASN A 133 -18.35 -3.59 14.95
CA ASN A 133 -19.18 -2.66 14.17
C ASN A 133 -20.61 -2.63 14.69
N GLU A 134 -21.22 -3.81 14.80
CA GLU A 134 -22.65 -3.95 15.02
C GLU A 134 -22.94 -5.27 15.75
N ILE A 135 -23.98 -5.27 16.59
CA ILE A 135 -24.52 -6.48 17.26
C ILE A 135 -25.93 -6.79 16.75
N ASN A 136 -26.69 -5.77 16.37
CA ASN A 136 -28.10 -5.85 16.04
C ASN A 136 -28.38 -4.96 14.82
N PRO A 137 -28.96 -5.48 13.71
CA PRO A 137 -29.65 -6.77 13.57
C PRO A 137 -28.75 -8.00 13.46
N SER A 138 -27.44 -7.81 13.31
CA SER A 138 -26.48 -8.90 13.15
C SER A 138 -25.17 -8.57 13.83
N LEU A 139 -24.44 -9.60 14.26
CA LEU A 139 -23.06 -9.44 14.67
C LEU A 139 -22.21 -9.10 13.44
N GLU A 140 -21.38 -8.07 13.57
CA GLU A 140 -20.30 -7.72 12.66
C GLU A 140 -19.07 -7.34 13.47
N LEU A 141 -18.07 -8.21 13.44
CA LEU A 141 -16.82 -8.04 14.19
C LEU A 141 -15.66 -8.04 13.20
N TYR A 142 -15.03 -6.89 13.05
CA TYR A 142 -13.78 -6.73 12.32
C TYR A 142 -12.61 -7.17 13.20
N MET A 143 -11.59 -7.76 12.59
CA MET A 143 -10.32 -8.09 13.20
C MET A 143 -9.20 -7.68 12.24
N THR A 144 -8.20 -6.95 12.74
CA THR A 144 -7.01 -6.61 11.96
C THR A 144 -6.30 -7.89 11.49
N PRO A 145 -5.42 -7.82 10.48
CA PRO A 145 -4.49 -8.91 10.21
C PRO A 145 -3.74 -9.35 11.48
N VAL A 146 -3.39 -10.63 11.55
CA VAL A 146 -2.53 -11.15 12.62
C VAL A 146 -1.09 -10.72 12.33
N GLN A 147 -0.63 -9.72 13.06
CA GLN A 147 0.68 -9.10 12.91
C GLN A 147 1.75 -9.84 13.72
N ILE A 148 3.01 -9.53 13.44
CA ILE A 148 4.16 -10.08 14.15
C ILE A 148 4.14 -9.57 15.58
N ASN A 149 4.31 -10.44 16.57
CA ASN A 149 4.43 -9.99 17.96
C ASN A 149 5.80 -9.32 18.17
N PRO A 150 5.88 -8.01 18.51
CA PRO A 150 7.17 -7.34 18.70
C PRO A 150 7.94 -7.82 19.94
N LYS A 151 7.28 -8.55 20.87
CA LYS A 151 7.94 -9.18 22.02
C LYS A 151 8.68 -10.48 21.66
N ASP A 152 8.17 -11.20 20.66
CA ASP A 152 8.68 -12.50 20.20
C ASP A 152 8.44 -12.63 18.69
N PRO A 153 9.25 -11.92 17.87
CA PRO A 153 8.93 -11.71 16.46
C PRO A 153 9.19 -12.97 15.61
N ALA A 154 8.19 -13.37 14.82
CA ALA A 154 8.30 -14.48 13.87
C ALA A 154 9.27 -14.22 12.70
N PHE A 155 9.58 -12.95 12.42
CA PHE A 155 10.51 -12.50 11.38
C PHE A 155 11.38 -11.37 11.93
N VAL A 156 12.61 -11.24 11.43
CA VAL A 156 13.47 -10.11 11.75
C VAL A 156 12.94 -8.86 11.05
N ILE A 157 12.39 -7.92 11.81
CA ILE A 157 11.77 -6.70 11.30
C ILE A 157 12.50 -5.43 11.75
N THR A 158 13.57 -5.57 12.53
CA THR A 158 14.47 -4.47 12.89
C THR A 158 15.92 -4.81 12.57
N SER A 159 16.76 -3.78 12.49
CA SER A 159 18.21 -3.88 12.64
C SER A 159 18.63 -2.94 13.77
N PRO A 160 19.46 -3.36 14.73
CA PRO A 160 19.69 -4.77 15.09
C PRO A 160 18.38 -5.51 15.36
N ASP A 161 18.40 -6.84 15.31
CA ASP A 161 17.21 -7.68 15.54
C ASP A 161 16.60 -7.41 16.94
N GLU A 162 17.43 -7.13 17.94
CA GLU A 162 17.00 -6.88 19.32
C GLU A 162 16.29 -5.53 19.53
N TYR A 163 16.34 -4.65 18.52
CA TYR A 163 15.74 -3.31 18.61
C TYR A 163 14.20 -3.37 18.70
N ILE A 164 13.56 -4.39 18.13
CA ILE A 164 12.10 -4.53 18.22
C ILE A 164 11.62 -4.80 19.65
N GLN A 165 12.33 -5.62 20.42
CA GLN A 165 11.99 -5.85 21.82
C GLN A 165 12.32 -4.63 22.68
N GLU A 166 13.31 -3.82 22.29
CA GLU A 166 13.56 -2.51 22.92
C GLU A 166 12.36 -1.57 22.73
N LEU A 167 11.89 -1.40 21.49
CA LEU A 167 10.69 -0.62 21.19
C LEU A 167 9.47 -1.15 21.94
N SER A 168 9.26 -2.47 21.94
CA SER A 168 8.09 -3.06 22.61
C SER A 168 8.11 -2.88 24.13
N ARG A 169 9.29 -2.88 24.77
CA ARG A 169 9.39 -2.61 26.22
C ARG A 169 8.96 -1.19 26.57
N GLU A 170 9.28 -0.23 25.71
CA GLU A 170 8.93 1.18 25.94
C GLU A 170 7.48 1.47 25.56
N MET A 171 7.05 0.99 24.40
CA MET A 171 5.81 1.42 23.76
C MET A 171 4.64 0.46 23.99
N GLY A 172 4.91 -0.76 24.46
CA GLY A 172 3.95 -1.85 24.50
C GLY A 172 3.83 -2.57 23.16
N LEU A 173 2.60 -2.92 22.79
CA LEU A 173 2.29 -3.52 21.49
C LEU A 173 1.89 -2.41 20.53
N PHE A 174 2.31 -2.55 19.27
CA PHE A 174 2.13 -1.56 18.22
C PHE A 174 2.03 -2.26 16.86
N TYR A 175 1.57 -1.55 15.83
CA TYR A 175 1.48 -2.08 14.48
C TYR A 175 2.86 -2.46 13.93
N THR A 176 3.02 -3.70 13.49
CA THR A 176 4.28 -4.18 12.87
C THR A 176 4.17 -4.41 11.38
N LEU A 177 2.95 -4.44 10.82
CA LEU A 177 2.74 -4.62 9.39
C LEU A 177 3.30 -3.40 8.63
N GLY A 178 3.93 -3.62 7.48
CA GLY A 178 4.55 -2.52 6.72
C GLY A 178 3.56 -1.50 6.16
N MET A 179 2.28 -1.87 6.08
CA MET A 179 1.13 -1.01 5.73
C MET A 179 -0.05 -1.41 6.63
N PRO A 180 -0.16 -0.84 7.84
CA PRO A 180 -1.16 -1.26 8.81
C PRO A 180 -2.57 -0.73 8.52
N GLU A 181 -2.70 0.42 7.85
CA GLU A 181 -3.99 1.04 7.56
C GLU A 181 -4.77 0.23 6.52
N ASP A 182 -5.84 -0.43 6.96
CA ASP A 182 -6.56 -1.41 6.16
C ASP A 182 -7.53 -0.77 5.15
N THR A 183 -6.95 -0.21 4.09
CA THR A 183 -7.70 0.39 2.98
C THR A 183 -8.66 -0.61 2.32
N LYS A 184 -8.35 -1.91 2.37
CA LYS A 184 -9.19 -2.94 1.75
C LYS A 184 -10.46 -3.20 2.54
N ALA A 185 -10.36 -3.29 3.87
CA ALA A 185 -11.53 -3.37 4.74
C ALA A 185 -12.42 -2.14 4.60
N PHE A 186 -11.82 -0.94 4.46
CA PHE A 186 -12.57 0.29 4.28
C PHE A 186 -13.28 0.37 2.92
N GLU A 187 -12.57 0.04 1.83
CA GLU A 187 -13.10 -0.07 0.47
C GLU A 187 -14.32 -1.01 0.41
N GLU A 188 -14.27 -2.12 1.15
CA GLU A 188 -15.28 -3.18 1.11
C GLU A 188 -16.35 -3.04 2.19
N GLY A 189 -16.39 -1.89 2.88
CA GLY A 189 -17.41 -1.56 3.87
C GLY A 189 -17.38 -2.42 5.13
N ARG A 190 -16.22 -3.03 5.45
CA ARG A 190 -16.02 -3.82 6.69
C ARG A 190 -15.62 -2.96 7.87
N ILE A 191 -15.10 -1.78 7.60
CA ILE A 191 -14.95 -0.68 8.55
C ILE A 191 -15.50 0.59 7.91
N ASN A 192 -15.96 1.54 8.71
CA ASN A 192 -16.45 2.83 8.21
C ASN A 192 -15.34 3.90 8.27
N GLU A 193 -15.67 5.13 7.89
CA GLU A 193 -14.71 6.24 7.86
C GLU A 193 -14.09 6.51 9.23
N GLU A 194 -14.90 6.58 10.30
CA GLU A 194 -14.45 6.87 11.66
C GLU A 194 -13.50 5.77 12.18
N THR A 195 -13.82 4.50 11.88
CA THR A 195 -12.96 3.36 12.22
C THR A 195 -11.65 3.40 11.44
N PHE A 196 -11.66 3.79 10.16
CA PHE A 196 -10.43 3.92 9.38
C PHE A 196 -9.58 5.13 9.83
N ILE A 197 -10.19 6.27 10.12
CA ILE A 197 -9.53 7.47 10.64
C ILE A 197 -8.89 7.17 12.00
N SER A 198 -9.62 6.52 12.92
CA SER A 198 -9.06 6.15 14.23
C SER A 198 -7.86 5.18 14.11
N MET A 199 -7.89 4.23 13.17
CA MET A 199 -6.73 3.37 12.89
C MET A 199 -5.53 4.19 12.39
N CYS A 200 -5.74 5.11 11.45
CA CYS A 200 -4.70 5.98 10.93
C CYS A 200 -4.13 6.90 12.03
N ASP A 201 -4.97 7.37 12.95
CA ASP A 201 -4.57 8.17 14.11
C ASP A 201 -3.69 7.36 15.08
N GLU A 202 -4.07 6.14 15.42
CA GLU A 202 -3.26 5.24 16.27
C GLU A 202 -1.88 4.97 15.63
N VAL A 203 -1.82 4.77 14.31
CA VAL A 203 -0.55 4.56 13.60
C VAL A 203 0.36 5.79 13.68
N ILE A 204 -0.18 7.00 13.48
CA ILE A 204 0.60 8.25 13.65
C ILE A 204 1.08 8.39 15.10
N GLU A 205 0.22 8.13 16.07
CA GLU A 205 0.59 8.23 17.50
C GLU A 205 1.73 7.28 17.85
N GLU A 206 1.72 6.05 17.33
CA GLU A 206 2.80 5.09 17.50
C GLU A 206 4.09 5.56 16.83
N GLN A 207 4.02 6.06 15.60
CA GLN A 207 5.18 6.61 14.88
C GLN A 207 5.76 7.85 15.57
N GLU A 208 4.92 8.74 16.09
CA GLU A 208 5.33 9.91 16.85
C GLU A 208 6.01 9.49 18.17
N LYS A 209 5.47 8.49 18.89
CA LYS A 209 6.11 7.93 20.09
C LYS A 209 7.50 7.35 19.76
N MET A 210 7.67 6.65 18.64
CA MET A 210 8.97 6.13 18.20
C MET A 210 9.95 7.25 17.89
N LEU A 211 9.48 8.28 17.19
CA LEU A 211 10.27 9.48 16.90
C LEU A 211 10.79 10.11 18.20
N TRP A 212 9.92 10.35 19.18
CA TRP A 212 10.34 10.97 20.45
C TRP A 212 11.24 10.08 21.29
N TYR A 213 10.97 8.77 21.33
CA TYR A 213 11.84 7.82 22.01
C TYR A 213 13.28 7.87 21.50
N GLU A 214 13.46 7.98 20.19
CA GLU A 214 14.78 8.16 19.60
C GLU A 214 15.32 9.59 19.74
N MET A 215 14.49 10.61 19.49
CA MET A 215 14.88 12.03 19.57
C MET A 215 15.43 12.40 20.95
N ASP A 216 14.86 11.87 22.03
CA ASP A 216 15.26 12.20 23.40
C ASP A 216 16.64 11.67 23.80
N ARG A 217 17.12 10.66 23.08
CA ARG A 217 18.45 10.04 23.30
C ARG A 217 19.40 10.22 22.13
N PHE A 218 18.92 10.82 21.05
CA PHE A 218 19.71 11.09 19.87
C PHE A 218 20.83 12.07 20.22
N LYS A 219 22.04 11.77 19.73
CA LYS A 219 23.23 12.58 20.00
C LYS A 219 23.84 13.15 18.73
N GLU A 220 24.04 12.30 17.74
CA GLU A 220 24.67 12.63 16.47
C GLU A 220 24.30 11.58 15.41
N GLY A 221 24.46 11.93 14.14
CA GLY A 221 24.20 11.04 13.00
C GLY A 221 22.91 11.40 12.27
N ILE A 222 22.19 10.38 11.77
CA ILE A 222 20.91 10.56 11.07
C ILE A 222 19.79 9.97 11.91
N LEU A 223 18.78 10.79 12.22
CA LEU A 223 17.49 10.35 12.71
C LEU A 223 16.46 10.57 11.60
N ALA A 224 15.77 9.51 11.20
CA ALA A 224 14.80 9.54 10.11
C ALA A 224 13.50 8.85 10.56
N SER A 225 12.38 9.54 10.35
CA SER A 225 11.04 9.00 10.57
C SER A 225 10.21 9.23 9.32
N ALA A 226 9.33 8.28 9.00
CA ALA A 226 8.43 8.35 7.86
C ALA A 226 7.00 8.11 8.33
N PHE A 227 6.11 9.05 8.01
CA PHE A 227 4.69 8.99 8.33
C PHE A 227 3.90 8.68 7.06
N PHE A 228 3.21 7.54 7.03
CA PHE A 228 2.57 7.02 5.81
C PHE A 228 1.06 7.29 5.77
N SER A 229 0.44 7.65 6.88
CA SER A 229 -1.01 7.82 6.91
C SER A 229 -1.47 9.03 6.07
N THR A 230 -0.59 10.01 5.80
CA THR A 230 -0.85 11.11 4.85
C THR A 230 -1.09 10.60 3.41
N ASP A 231 -0.40 9.53 3.00
CA ASP A 231 -0.62 8.83 1.72
C ASP A 231 -1.97 8.10 1.74
N ARG A 232 -2.24 7.36 2.83
CA ARG A 232 -3.46 6.55 2.99
C ARG A 232 -4.72 7.39 2.97
N VAL A 233 -4.77 8.50 3.71
CA VAL A 233 -5.95 9.38 3.74
C VAL A 233 -6.17 10.07 2.41
N GLN A 234 -5.10 10.45 1.70
CA GLN A 234 -5.24 11.04 0.36
C GLN A 234 -5.84 10.03 -0.62
N HIS A 235 -5.35 8.78 -0.65
CA HIS A 235 -5.98 7.74 -1.47
C HIS A 235 -7.47 7.57 -1.17
N MET A 236 -7.86 7.51 0.11
CA MET A 236 -9.22 7.10 0.49
C MET A 236 -10.24 8.24 0.54
N PHE A 237 -9.81 9.51 0.68
CA PHE A 237 -10.72 10.66 0.85
C PHE A 237 -10.59 11.73 -0.24
N TRP A 238 -9.77 11.56 -1.28
CA TRP A 238 -9.62 12.59 -2.33
C TRP A 238 -10.94 12.93 -3.03
N ALA A 239 -11.84 11.97 -3.21
CA ALA A 239 -13.16 12.19 -3.78
C ALA A 239 -13.99 13.26 -3.02
N THR A 240 -13.65 13.60 -1.77
CA THR A 240 -14.34 14.66 -1.01
C THR A 240 -14.04 16.08 -1.50
N ARG A 241 -12.99 16.28 -2.31
CA ARG A 241 -12.53 17.60 -2.77
C ARG A 241 -12.51 17.76 -4.28
N ASP A 242 -12.91 16.72 -5.01
CA ASP A 242 -12.93 16.71 -6.48
C ASP A 242 -14.35 16.53 -7.00
N THR A 243 -15.02 17.64 -7.36
CA THR A 243 -16.39 17.66 -7.85
C THR A 243 -16.61 16.90 -9.17
N GLU A 244 -15.53 16.58 -9.88
CA GLU A 244 -15.57 15.81 -11.14
C GLU A 244 -15.37 14.30 -10.90
N HIS A 245 -15.05 13.87 -9.67
CA HIS A 245 -14.85 12.46 -9.37
C HIS A 245 -16.19 11.70 -9.40
N PRO A 246 -16.28 10.48 -9.98
CA PRO A 246 -17.53 9.71 -10.06
C PRO A 246 -18.18 9.40 -8.70
N LEU A 247 -17.40 9.35 -7.64
CA LEU A 247 -17.87 9.16 -6.25
C LEU A 247 -18.05 10.47 -5.45
N TYR A 248 -17.95 11.65 -6.07
CA TYR A 248 -18.17 12.89 -5.35
C TYR A 248 -19.63 13.04 -4.93
N GLU A 249 -19.86 13.19 -3.63
CA GLU A 249 -21.15 13.57 -3.07
C GLU A 249 -21.00 14.73 -2.09
N SER A 250 -21.82 15.78 -2.24
CA SER A 250 -21.67 17.02 -1.46
C SER A 250 -21.83 16.82 0.05
N GLU A 251 -22.76 15.94 0.48
CA GLU A 251 -22.98 15.65 1.90
C GLU A 251 -21.80 14.89 2.50
N TYR A 252 -21.22 13.94 1.76
CA TYR A 252 -20.03 13.21 2.17
C TYR A 252 -18.80 14.14 2.23
N ALA A 253 -18.66 15.05 1.25
CA ALA A 253 -17.63 16.07 1.23
C ALA A 253 -17.74 17.07 2.39
N GLU A 254 -18.96 17.50 2.74
CA GLU A 254 -19.19 18.34 3.92
C GLU A 254 -18.77 17.62 5.21
N LYS A 255 -19.08 16.33 5.31
CA LYS A 255 -18.73 15.54 6.49
C LYS A 255 -17.23 15.25 6.60
N TYR A 256 -16.54 14.87 5.53
CA TYR A 256 -15.16 14.33 5.59
C TYR A 256 -14.11 15.11 4.77
N GLY A 257 -14.47 16.22 4.13
CA GLY A 257 -13.53 17.03 3.32
C GLY A 257 -12.34 17.59 4.10
N HIS A 258 -12.47 17.68 5.42
CA HIS A 258 -11.44 18.13 6.35
C HIS A 258 -10.34 17.09 6.61
N VAL A 259 -10.59 15.80 6.37
CA VAL A 259 -9.73 14.69 6.85
C VAL A 259 -8.30 14.83 6.35
N ILE A 260 -8.09 15.06 5.05
CA ILE A 260 -6.73 15.19 4.51
C ILE A 260 -6.01 16.41 5.12
N ASP A 261 -6.71 17.54 5.28
CA ASP A 261 -6.11 18.77 5.83
C ASP A 261 -5.74 18.60 7.31
N ASP A 262 -6.54 17.87 8.07
CA ASP A 262 -6.25 17.55 9.46
C ASP A 262 -4.98 16.72 9.60
N TYR A 263 -4.72 15.81 8.67
CA TYR A 263 -3.48 15.03 8.66
C TYR A 263 -2.26 15.89 8.35
N TYR A 264 -2.36 16.85 7.43
CA TYR A 264 -1.29 17.84 7.23
C TYR A 264 -1.08 18.73 8.46
N ARG A 265 -2.14 19.12 9.18
CA ARG A 265 -2.02 19.85 10.46
C ARG A 265 -1.32 19.02 11.53
N LYS A 266 -1.61 17.72 11.63
CA LYS A 266 -0.89 16.80 12.53
C LYS A 266 0.60 16.74 12.20
N MET A 267 0.96 16.67 10.91
CA MET A 267 2.37 16.69 10.50
C MET A 267 3.05 18.02 10.82
N ASP A 268 2.36 19.15 10.61
CA ASP A 268 2.85 20.48 10.98
C ASP A 268 3.08 20.61 12.50
N ASP A 269 2.16 20.11 13.32
CA ASP A 269 2.31 20.08 14.79
C ASP A 269 3.53 19.25 15.23
N ILE A 270 3.73 18.06 14.64
CA ILE A 270 4.90 17.22 14.92
C ILE A 270 6.19 17.94 14.50
N LEU A 271 6.23 18.51 13.30
CA LEU A 271 7.37 19.29 12.82
C LEU A 271 7.66 20.49 13.74
N GLY A 272 6.62 21.21 14.17
CA GLY A 272 6.75 22.33 15.10
C GLY A 272 7.34 21.92 16.45
N LYS A 273 7.07 20.72 16.94
CA LYS A 273 7.74 20.15 18.13
C LYS A 273 9.21 19.80 17.83
N VAL A 274 9.50 19.19 16.68
CA VAL A 274 10.88 18.86 16.26
C VAL A 274 11.73 20.12 16.17
N MET A 275 11.23 21.17 15.52
CA MET A 275 11.91 22.45 15.37
C MET A 275 12.22 23.15 16.70
N LYS A 276 11.45 22.88 17.76
CA LYS A 276 11.74 23.39 19.12
C LYS A 276 12.84 22.59 19.84
N ARG A 277 13.15 21.38 19.36
CA ARG A 277 14.08 20.44 20.01
C ARG A 277 15.47 20.43 19.38
N VAL A 278 15.56 20.70 18.08
CA VAL A 278 16.81 20.79 17.32
C VAL A 278 17.56 22.08 17.64
N ASP A 279 18.89 22.03 17.58
CA ASP A 279 19.77 23.19 17.73
C ASP A 279 20.17 23.79 16.37
N ASP A 280 20.99 24.84 16.41
CA ASP A 280 21.48 25.53 15.21
C ASP A 280 22.55 24.73 14.43
N GLU A 281 23.01 23.58 14.96
CA GLU A 281 23.98 22.68 14.31
C GLU A 281 23.30 21.49 13.64
N THR A 282 21.99 21.34 13.78
CA THR A 282 21.21 20.23 13.23
C THR A 282 20.55 20.63 11.91
N ALA A 283 20.87 19.93 10.82
CA ALA A 283 20.15 20.06 9.55
C ALA A 283 18.81 19.28 9.61
N VAL A 284 17.71 19.96 9.32
CA VAL A 284 16.36 19.37 9.23
C VAL A 284 15.90 19.40 7.78
N MET A 285 15.44 18.26 7.28
CA MET A 285 14.80 18.09 5.98
C MET A 285 13.49 17.34 6.16
N VAL A 286 12.40 17.91 5.65
CA VAL A 286 11.11 17.24 5.52
C VAL A 286 10.77 17.21 4.04
N PHE A 287 10.48 16.04 3.51
CA PHE A 287 10.17 15.88 2.10
C PHE A 287 9.19 14.74 1.89
N SER A 288 8.52 14.76 0.75
CA SER A 288 7.72 13.63 0.28
C SER A 288 8.41 12.94 -0.90
N ASP A 289 8.14 11.65 -1.06
CA ASP A 289 8.56 10.87 -2.23
C ASP A 289 7.73 11.22 -3.48
N HIS A 290 6.53 11.75 -3.32
CA HIS A 290 5.68 12.26 -4.39
C HIS A 290 4.62 13.25 -3.88
N GLY A 291 3.92 13.90 -4.82
CA GLY A 291 2.65 14.60 -4.60
C GLY A 291 1.46 13.67 -4.83
N PHE A 292 0.28 14.27 -5.05
CA PHE A 292 -0.97 13.54 -5.31
C PHE A 292 -1.86 14.30 -6.29
N SER A 293 -2.69 13.56 -7.02
CA SER A 293 -3.83 14.10 -7.75
C SER A 293 -5.03 13.16 -7.69
N THR A 294 -6.09 13.51 -8.41
CA THR A 294 -7.30 12.72 -8.55
C THR A 294 -7.13 11.51 -9.47
N PHE A 295 -7.82 10.43 -9.14
CA PHE A 295 -7.98 9.24 -9.97
C PHE A 295 -9.46 9.03 -10.30
N ARG A 296 -9.93 9.73 -11.33
CA ARG A 296 -11.33 9.67 -11.78
C ARG A 296 -11.58 8.47 -12.68
N ARG A 297 -10.62 8.09 -13.52
CA ARG A 297 -10.82 7.10 -14.59
C ARG A 297 -9.62 6.18 -14.78
N SER A 298 -9.90 4.91 -15.00
CA SER A 298 -8.91 3.85 -15.27
C SER A 298 -8.71 3.66 -16.77
N VAL A 299 -7.46 3.45 -17.19
CA VAL A 299 -7.07 3.27 -18.59
C VAL A 299 -6.51 1.87 -18.79
N HIS A 300 -7.10 1.12 -19.71
CA HIS A 300 -6.69 -0.24 -20.03
C HIS A 300 -5.65 -0.26 -21.16
N ILE A 301 -4.37 -0.07 -20.81
CA ILE A 301 -3.28 -0.02 -21.80
C ILE A 301 -3.17 -1.32 -22.59
N ASN A 302 -3.40 -2.48 -21.96
CA ASN A 302 -3.39 -3.74 -22.72
C ASN A 302 -4.53 -3.83 -23.73
N SER A 303 -5.71 -3.31 -23.41
CA SER A 303 -6.84 -3.24 -24.35
C SER A 303 -6.51 -2.32 -25.52
N TRP A 304 -5.90 -1.16 -25.25
CA TRP A 304 -5.37 -0.28 -26.30
C TRP A 304 -4.36 -0.99 -27.20
N LEU A 305 -3.42 -1.75 -26.61
CA LEU A 305 -2.43 -2.53 -27.36
C LEU A 305 -3.10 -3.61 -28.23
N VAL A 306 -4.19 -4.22 -27.77
CA VAL A 306 -4.97 -5.20 -28.55
C VAL A 306 -5.66 -4.54 -29.73
N GLU A 307 -6.37 -3.43 -29.49
CA GLU A 307 -7.10 -2.67 -30.52
C GLU A 307 -6.18 -2.17 -31.63
N ASN A 308 -4.98 -1.71 -31.26
CA ASN A 308 -3.98 -1.21 -32.20
C ASN A 308 -3.07 -2.31 -32.77
N GLY A 309 -3.31 -3.57 -32.42
CA GLY A 309 -2.63 -4.73 -33.02
C GLY A 309 -1.22 -5.03 -32.51
N TYR A 310 -0.78 -4.38 -31.43
CA TYR A 310 0.48 -4.67 -30.74
C TYR A 310 0.39 -5.88 -29.81
N MET A 311 -0.79 -6.18 -29.26
CA MET A 311 -1.06 -7.38 -28.49
C MET A 311 -2.07 -8.26 -29.21
N LYS A 312 -1.87 -9.59 -29.18
CA LYS A 312 -2.82 -10.56 -29.73
C LYS A 312 -3.31 -11.48 -28.63
N LEU A 313 -4.60 -11.74 -28.63
CA LEU A 313 -5.25 -12.64 -27.69
C LEU A 313 -5.68 -13.93 -28.40
N THR A 314 -5.62 -15.04 -27.68
CA THR A 314 -6.01 -16.38 -28.13
C THR A 314 -7.53 -16.56 -28.20
N LYS A 315 -8.29 -15.63 -27.62
CA LYS A 315 -9.76 -15.56 -27.72
C LYS A 315 -10.22 -14.10 -27.81
N LYS A 316 -11.46 -13.90 -28.26
CA LYS A 316 -12.13 -12.61 -28.16
C LYS A 316 -12.60 -12.38 -26.72
N ILE A 317 -12.38 -11.17 -26.21
CA ILE A 317 -12.86 -10.73 -24.89
C ILE A 317 -14.30 -10.25 -25.01
N THR A 318 -15.14 -10.64 -24.06
CA THR A 318 -16.54 -10.18 -23.93
C THR A 318 -16.73 -9.42 -22.62
N GLU A 319 -17.90 -8.82 -22.42
CA GLU A 319 -18.26 -8.12 -21.18
C GLU A 319 -18.24 -9.05 -19.95
N ASP A 320 -18.40 -10.36 -20.14
CA ASP A 320 -18.28 -11.37 -19.07
C ASP A 320 -16.82 -11.55 -18.59
N ASP A 321 -15.84 -11.18 -19.42
CA ASP A 321 -14.41 -11.29 -19.12
C ASP A 321 -13.90 -10.01 -18.41
N LYS A 322 -14.41 -9.74 -17.20
CA LYS A 322 -14.12 -8.49 -16.45
C LYS A 322 -12.63 -8.17 -16.27
N ASP A 323 -11.79 -9.20 -16.11
CA ASP A 323 -10.33 -9.02 -15.97
C ASP A 323 -9.60 -9.07 -17.32
N GLY A 324 -10.25 -9.51 -18.39
CA GLY A 324 -9.64 -9.66 -19.71
C GLY A 324 -8.45 -10.61 -19.76
N GLY A 325 -8.44 -11.65 -18.91
CA GLY A 325 -7.35 -12.64 -18.86
C GLY A 325 -6.14 -12.21 -18.04
N GLY A 326 -6.36 -11.81 -16.79
CA GLY A 326 -5.31 -11.49 -15.83
C GLY A 326 -4.19 -12.55 -15.77
N LEU A 327 -2.99 -12.12 -15.39
CA LEU A 327 -1.75 -12.89 -15.48
C LEU A 327 -1.44 -13.36 -16.92
N PHE A 328 -1.85 -12.58 -17.91
CA PHE A 328 -1.66 -12.83 -19.35
C PHE A 328 -2.26 -14.15 -19.85
N GLN A 329 -3.30 -14.66 -19.19
CA GLN A 329 -3.90 -15.97 -19.48
C GLN A 329 -4.29 -16.13 -20.96
N TYR A 330 -4.72 -15.04 -21.59
CA TYR A 330 -5.23 -15.05 -22.96
C TYR A 330 -4.22 -14.58 -24.01
N VAL A 331 -3.00 -14.19 -23.65
CA VAL A 331 -2.04 -13.60 -24.60
C VAL A 331 -1.46 -14.66 -25.55
N ASP A 332 -1.55 -14.39 -26.85
CA ASP A 332 -0.82 -15.11 -27.88
C ASP A 332 0.58 -14.50 -28.05
N TRP A 333 1.53 -15.02 -27.28
CA TRP A 333 2.90 -14.54 -27.24
C TRP A 333 3.66 -14.63 -28.56
N LYS A 334 3.26 -15.51 -29.49
CA LYS A 334 3.95 -15.66 -30.78
C LYS A 334 3.57 -14.58 -31.78
N ASN A 335 2.48 -13.85 -31.51
CA ASN A 335 1.96 -12.80 -32.38
C ASN A 335 1.83 -11.45 -31.65
N THR A 336 2.34 -11.36 -30.41
CA THR A 336 2.32 -10.16 -29.58
C THR A 336 3.65 -9.42 -29.67
N LYS A 337 3.60 -8.13 -30.01
CA LYS A 337 4.73 -7.20 -30.07
C LYS A 337 4.99 -6.52 -28.73
N ALA A 338 3.96 -6.14 -27.98
CA ALA A 338 4.12 -5.44 -26.72
C ALA A 338 3.03 -5.83 -25.71
N TYR A 339 3.34 -5.66 -24.43
CA TYR A 339 2.43 -5.90 -23.32
C TYR A 339 2.70 -4.93 -22.17
N ALA A 340 1.65 -4.55 -21.44
CA ALA A 340 1.76 -3.71 -20.25
C ALA A 340 1.64 -4.55 -18.97
N LEU A 341 2.40 -4.15 -17.96
CA LEU A 341 2.42 -4.75 -16.63
C LEU A 341 2.77 -3.72 -15.58
N GLY A 342 2.16 -3.85 -14.40
CA GLY A 342 2.39 -2.94 -13.29
C GLY A 342 1.83 -1.54 -13.56
N PHE A 343 2.45 -0.55 -12.94
CA PHE A 343 1.90 0.80 -12.81
C PHE A 343 2.32 1.73 -13.96
N GLY A 344 1.96 1.38 -15.20
CA GLY A 344 2.23 2.19 -16.40
C GLY A 344 3.42 1.73 -17.26
N GLY A 345 4.02 0.58 -16.93
CA GLY A 345 5.11 0.00 -17.72
C GLY A 345 4.62 -0.76 -18.95
N ILE A 346 5.26 -0.53 -20.10
CA ILE A 346 5.08 -1.30 -21.32
C ILE A 346 6.41 -1.97 -21.68
N TYR A 347 6.32 -3.26 -21.99
CA TYR A 347 7.41 -4.13 -22.38
C TYR A 347 7.21 -4.55 -23.83
N LEU A 348 8.29 -4.48 -24.60
CA LEU A 348 8.38 -5.03 -25.94
C LEU A 348 8.76 -6.51 -25.86
N ASN A 349 8.12 -7.35 -26.67
CA ASN A 349 8.38 -8.78 -26.74
C ASN A 349 9.62 -9.03 -27.63
N ILE A 350 10.80 -8.72 -27.10
CA ILE A 350 12.09 -8.71 -27.78
C ILE A 350 12.68 -10.13 -27.84
N ASN A 351 13.13 -10.52 -29.03
CA ASN A 351 13.76 -11.81 -29.27
C ASN A 351 15.01 -11.99 -28.39
N GLY A 352 15.03 -13.10 -27.64
CA GLY A 352 16.10 -13.45 -26.71
C GLY A 352 16.08 -12.72 -25.36
N ARG A 353 15.09 -11.86 -25.09
CA ARG A 353 14.78 -11.37 -23.73
C ARG A 353 13.52 -12.06 -23.22
N GLU A 354 12.45 -12.01 -24.00
CA GLU A 354 11.21 -12.73 -23.73
C GLU A 354 11.25 -14.14 -24.36
N ARG A 355 10.61 -15.11 -23.69
CA ARG A 355 10.61 -16.53 -24.11
C ARG A 355 10.12 -16.74 -25.55
N SER A 356 9.17 -15.92 -25.99
CA SER A 356 8.56 -15.97 -27.33
C SER A 356 8.75 -14.65 -28.07
N GLY A 357 9.86 -13.94 -27.82
CA GLY A 357 10.15 -12.65 -28.41
C GLY A 357 10.18 -12.65 -29.93
N ILE A 358 9.47 -11.69 -30.55
CA ILE A 358 9.34 -11.55 -32.01
C ILE A 358 9.91 -10.23 -32.53
N ILE A 359 10.25 -9.29 -31.64
CA ILE A 359 10.84 -8.00 -32.02
C ILE A 359 12.36 -8.13 -32.05
N GLU A 360 12.99 -7.65 -33.12
CA GLU A 360 14.44 -7.53 -33.19
C GLU A 360 14.97 -6.42 -32.28
N LYS A 361 16.11 -6.65 -31.63
CA LYS A 361 16.78 -5.65 -30.79
C LYS A 361 17.26 -4.46 -31.64
N GLY A 362 17.49 -3.31 -31.00
CA GLY A 362 17.98 -2.10 -31.68
C GLY A 362 16.88 -1.42 -32.48
N GLU A 363 17.11 -1.15 -33.76
CA GLU A 363 16.19 -0.37 -34.61
C GLU A 363 14.77 -0.94 -34.67
N GLY A 364 14.61 -2.28 -34.66
CA GLY A 364 13.29 -2.92 -34.65
C GLY A 364 12.48 -2.59 -33.39
N ALA A 365 13.10 -2.68 -32.22
CA ALA A 365 12.49 -2.30 -30.95
C ALA A 365 12.24 -0.79 -30.88
N ASP A 366 13.19 0.03 -31.34
CA ASP A 366 13.05 1.49 -31.35
C ASP A 366 11.91 1.97 -32.25
N SER A 367 11.68 1.31 -33.39
CA SER A 367 10.54 1.60 -34.28
C SER A 367 9.20 1.29 -33.62
N VAL A 368 9.06 0.10 -33.04
CA VAL A 368 7.81 -0.28 -32.34
C VAL A 368 7.56 0.63 -31.14
N ALA A 369 8.61 1.01 -30.42
CA ALA A 369 8.51 1.99 -29.34
C ALA A 369 7.98 3.34 -29.83
N GLU A 370 8.52 3.90 -30.92
CA GLU A 370 8.01 5.17 -31.47
C GLU A 370 6.55 5.08 -31.93
N GLU A 371 6.15 3.98 -32.56
CA GLU A 371 4.77 3.75 -32.97
C GLU A 371 3.81 3.76 -31.77
N ILE A 372 4.18 3.09 -30.67
CA ILE A 372 3.40 3.06 -29.43
C ILE A 372 3.37 4.43 -28.76
N ILE A 373 4.51 5.13 -28.65
CA ILE A 373 4.59 6.48 -28.07
C ILE A 373 3.65 7.43 -28.82
N LYS A 374 3.71 7.43 -30.15
CA LYS A 374 2.83 8.28 -30.98
C LYS A 374 1.36 7.93 -30.76
N GLY A 375 1.01 6.65 -30.86
CA GLY A 375 -0.38 6.21 -30.72
C GLY A 375 -0.97 6.54 -29.33
N LEU A 376 -0.20 6.34 -28.26
CA LEU A 376 -0.64 6.68 -26.91
C LEU A 376 -0.72 8.19 -26.68
N SER A 377 0.16 8.98 -27.30
CA SER A 377 0.10 10.45 -27.21
C SER A 377 -1.16 11.03 -27.89
N GLU A 378 -1.75 10.29 -28.83
CA GLU A 378 -3.01 10.63 -29.52
C GLU A 378 -4.24 9.99 -28.83
N LEU A 379 -4.06 9.21 -27.77
CA LEU A 379 -5.16 8.54 -27.06
C LEU A 379 -6.06 9.56 -26.36
N GLN A 380 -7.33 9.53 -26.75
CA GLN A 380 -8.40 10.31 -26.15
C GLN A 380 -9.40 9.40 -25.44
N ASP A 381 -9.97 9.93 -24.37
CA ASP A 381 -11.06 9.31 -23.65
C ASP A 381 -12.32 9.26 -24.53
N PRO A 382 -12.90 8.07 -24.80
CA PRO A 382 -14.09 7.96 -25.63
C PRO A 382 -15.32 8.74 -25.13
N ALA A 383 -15.45 8.99 -23.82
CA ALA A 383 -16.63 9.65 -23.26
C ALA A 383 -16.56 11.19 -23.31
N GLY A 384 -15.36 11.77 -23.35
CA GLY A 384 -15.17 13.22 -23.25
C GLY A 384 -14.18 13.84 -24.22
N GLY A 385 -13.42 13.04 -24.98
CA GLY A 385 -12.40 13.52 -25.92
C GLY A 385 -11.14 14.10 -25.27
N HIS A 386 -11.03 14.04 -23.94
CA HIS A 386 -9.85 14.52 -23.22
C HIS A 386 -8.64 13.63 -23.51
N SER A 387 -7.45 14.23 -23.56
CA SER A 387 -6.20 13.48 -23.65
C SER A 387 -5.98 12.66 -22.37
N VAL A 388 -5.63 11.38 -22.54
CA VAL A 388 -5.46 10.43 -21.43
C VAL A 388 -4.01 10.35 -20.98
N VAL A 389 -3.07 10.52 -21.91
CA VAL A 389 -1.64 10.36 -21.70
C VAL A 389 -0.96 11.72 -21.84
N LYS A 390 -0.20 12.13 -20.83
CA LYS A 390 0.57 13.38 -20.88
C LYS A 390 1.86 13.19 -21.65
N LYS A 391 2.55 12.08 -21.37
CA LYS A 391 3.81 11.73 -22.01
C LYS A 391 4.08 10.24 -21.89
N VAL A 392 4.76 9.67 -22.88
CA VAL A 392 5.35 8.33 -22.77
C VAL A 392 6.87 8.49 -22.76
N TYR A 393 7.51 7.95 -21.74
CA TYR A 393 8.96 8.01 -21.55
C TYR A 393 9.58 6.71 -22.05
N ARG A 394 10.73 6.83 -22.72
CA ARG A 394 11.59 5.67 -22.96
C ARG A 394 12.44 5.46 -21.73
N SER A 395 12.44 4.25 -21.18
CA SER A 395 13.20 3.97 -19.96
C SER A 395 14.70 4.21 -20.13
N LYS A 396 15.24 3.99 -21.34
CA LYS A 396 16.65 4.27 -21.66
C LYS A 396 17.03 5.77 -21.57
N ASP A 397 16.06 6.66 -21.60
CA ASP A 397 16.28 8.11 -21.52
C ASP A 397 16.19 8.63 -20.07
N ILE A 398 15.61 7.85 -19.14
CA ILE A 398 15.35 8.30 -17.76
C ILE A 398 15.99 7.42 -16.69
N TYR A 399 16.42 6.20 -17.02
CA TYR A 399 17.09 5.31 -16.09
C TYR A 399 18.50 4.97 -16.53
N SER A 400 19.39 4.91 -15.55
CA SER A 400 20.80 4.55 -15.74
C SER A 400 21.23 3.47 -14.74
N GLY A 401 22.45 2.98 -14.88
CA GLY A 401 23.06 2.05 -13.92
C GLY A 401 22.74 0.57 -14.15
N PRO A 402 23.23 -0.31 -13.24
CA PRO A 402 23.31 -1.75 -13.47
C PRO A 402 21.94 -2.45 -13.56
N ASN A 403 20.87 -1.81 -13.10
CA ASN A 403 19.51 -2.36 -13.12
C ASN A 403 18.63 -1.77 -14.24
N ALA A 404 19.13 -0.84 -15.06
CA ALA A 404 18.34 -0.20 -16.12
C ALA A 404 17.77 -1.22 -17.12
N GLY A 405 18.49 -2.31 -17.38
CA GLY A 405 18.02 -3.40 -18.26
C GLY A 405 16.83 -4.21 -17.71
N ASN A 406 16.47 -4.05 -16.43
CA ASN A 406 15.31 -4.69 -15.82
C ASN A 406 14.05 -3.81 -15.87
N ALA A 407 14.17 -2.56 -16.31
CA ALA A 407 13.03 -1.64 -16.43
C ALA A 407 12.10 -2.06 -17.59
N PRO A 408 10.84 -1.59 -17.59
CA PRO A 408 10.01 -1.57 -18.80
C PRO A 408 10.75 -0.89 -19.96
N ASP A 409 10.32 -1.08 -21.21
CA ASP A 409 10.90 -0.33 -22.33
C ASP A 409 10.32 1.09 -22.41
N LEU A 410 9.03 1.22 -22.09
CA LEU A 410 8.32 2.49 -22.01
C LEU A 410 7.59 2.64 -20.67
N ILE A 411 7.43 3.88 -20.22
CA ILE A 411 6.63 4.25 -19.07
C ILE A 411 5.62 5.31 -19.48
N VAL A 412 4.35 5.04 -19.21
CA VAL A 412 3.24 5.95 -19.50
C VAL A 412 3.04 6.91 -18.33
N GLY A 413 3.22 8.20 -18.58
CA GLY A 413 2.79 9.29 -17.70
C GLY A 413 1.38 9.73 -18.08
N PHE A 414 0.40 9.42 -17.23
CA PHE A 414 -1.01 9.75 -17.44
C PHE A 414 -1.28 11.25 -17.20
N GLN A 415 -2.33 11.77 -17.84
CA GLN A 415 -2.88 13.08 -17.53
C GLN A 415 -3.61 13.09 -16.19
N ASP A 416 -3.90 14.29 -15.68
CA ASP A 416 -4.71 14.49 -14.49
C ASP A 416 -6.05 13.76 -14.58
N GLY A 417 -6.44 13.07 -13.51
CA GLY A 417 -7.68 12.28 -13.44
C GLY A 417 -7.60 10.87 -14.05
N TYR A 418 -6.51 10.52 -14.73
CA TYR A 418 -6.33 9.20 -15.35
C TYR A 418 -5.24 8.38 -14.66
N ARG A 419 -5.45 7.07 -14.56
CA ARG A 419 -4.44 6.12 -14.10
C ARG A 419 -4.53 4.84 -14.92
N VAL A 420 -3.45 4.05 -14.94
CA VAL A 420 -3.54 2.67 -15.41
C VAL A 420 -4.53 1.85 -14.56
N SER A 421 -5.31 1.01 -15.24
CA SER A 421 -6.29 0.14 -14.59
C SER A 421 -5.65 -0.95 -13.73
N TRP A 422 -6.41 -1.46 -12.76
CA TRP A 422 -6.01 -2.60 -11.91
C TRP A 422 -5.77 -3.88 -12.72
N GLN A 423 -6.62 -4.12 -13.72
CA GLN A 423 -6.57 -5.27 -14.62
C GLN A 423 -5.29 -5.22 -15.46
N THR A 424 -4.95 -4.07 -16.05
CA THR A 424 -3.69 -3.91 -16.81
C THR A 424 -2.48 -4.11 -15.91
N ALA A 425 -2.52 -3.62 -14.66
CA ALA A 425 -1.42 -3.78 -13.72
C ALA A 425 -1.05 -5.26 -13.46
N ILE A 426 -2.01 -6.18 -13.63
CA ILE A 426 -1.81 -7.64 -13.51
C ILE A 426 -1.80 -8.37 -14.87
N GLY A 427 -1.69 -7.65 -15.99
CA GLY A 427 -1.57 -8.24 -17.33
C GLY A 427 -2.90 -8.59 -18.02
N GLY A 428 -4.03 -8.13 -17.49
CA GLY A 428 -5.34 -8.27 -18.10
C GLY A 428 -5.63 -7.22 -19.18
N ALA A 429 -6.55 -7.54 -20.09
CA ALA A 429 -6.97 -6.71 -21.23
C ALA A 429 -8.51 -6.72 -21.40
N PRO A 430 -9.27 -6.07 -20.51
CA PRO A 430 -10.74 -6.07 -20.57
C PRO A 430 -11.28 -5.41 -21.85
N ALA A 431 -12.57 -5.56 -22.13
CA ALA A 431 -13.14 -5.08 -23.39
C ALA A 431 -13.16 -3.56 -23.53
N GLU A 432 -13.34 -2.84 -22.42
CA GLU A 432 -13.35 -1.37 -22.41
C GLU A 432 -11.94 -0.80 -22.45
N LEU A 433 -11.81 0.43 -22.97
CA LEU A 433 -10.54 1.15 -23.07
C LEU A 433 -10.31 2.07 -21.86
N VAL A 434 -11.38 2.73 -21.41
CA VAL A 434 -11.40 3.63 -20.25
C VAL A 434 -12.68 3.36 -19.46
N GLU A 435 -12.57 3.23 -18.14
CA GLU A 435 -13.69 3.02 -17.23
C GLU A 435 -13.66 4.03 -16.06
N ASP A 436 -14.83 4.36 -15.50
CA ASP A 436 -14.92 5.23 -14.33
C ASP A 436 -14.37 4.55 -13.09
N ASN A 437 -13.62 5.30 -12.28
CA ASN A 437 -13.19 4.82 -10.97
C ASN A 437 -14.34 4.97 -9.96
N THR A 438 -14.98 3.84 -9.67
CA THR A 438 -16.07 3.73 -8.69
C THR A 438 -15.60 3.15 -7.36
N LYS A 439 -14.29 3.16 -7.09
CA LYS A 439 -13.66 2.69 -5.85
C LYS A 439 -13.32 3.85 -4.92
N LYS A 440 -13.32 3.61 -3.60
CA LYS A 440 -12.96 4.64 -2.61
C LYS A 440 -11.52 5.14 -2.77
N TRP A 441 -10.62 4.30 -3.30
CA TRP A 441 -9.29 4.70 -3.75
C TRP A 441 -9.38 5.74 -4.89
N SER A 442 -9.43 7.01 -4.53
CA SER A 442 -9.83 8.16 -5.36
C SER A 442 -8.72 9.19 -5.56
N GLY A 443 -7.73 9.24 -4.67
CA GLY A 443 -6.48 9.98 -4.88
C GLY A 443 -5.41 9.04 -5.40
N ASP A 444 -4.47 9.52 -6.19
CA ASP A 444 -3.33 8.71 -6.66
C ASP A 444 -2.14 9.57 -7.10
N HIS A 445 -1.02 8.92 -7.34
CA HIS A 445 0.25 9.50 -7.76
C HIS A 445 0.90 8.69 -8.91
N ILE A 446 0.26 7.62 -9.39
CA ILE A 446 0.62 6.86 -10.60
C ILE A 446 0.13 7.64 -11.84
N ILE A 447 0.62 8.86 -11.97
CA ILE A 447 0.37 9.75 -13.09
C ILE A 447 1.70 10.37 -13.56
N ASP A 448 1.67 11.25 -14.56
CA ASP A 448 2.90 11.92 -14.97
C ASP A 448 3.52 12.73 -13.80
N PRO A 449 4.82 12.54 -13.50
CA PRO A 449 5.45 13.13 -12.30
C PRO A 449 5.42 14.66 -12.28
N SER A 450 5.28 15.32 -13.43
CA SER A 450 5.14 16.79 -13.47
C SER A 450 3.80 17.29 -12.93
N LEU A 451 2.82 16.40 -12.73
CA LEU A 451 1.51 16.72 -12.16
C LEU A 451 1.43 16.45 -10.65
N VAL A 452 2.38 15.70 -10.09
CA VAL A 452 2.43 15.31 -8.67
C VAL A 452 3.78 15.63 -8.05
N PRO A 453 4.23 16.90 -8.07
CA PRO A 453 5.48 17.28 -7.44
C PRO A 453 5.41 17.01 -5.93
N GLY A 454 6.49 16.44 -5.38
CA GLY A 454 6.65 16.32 -3.93
C GLY A 454 6.97 17.66 -3.27
N ILE A 455 7.07 17.65 -1.95
CA ILE A 455 7.48 18.81 -1.16
C ILE A 455 8.90 18.66 -0.64
N LEU A 456 9.57 19.79 -0.40
CA LEU A 456 10.85 19.87 0.31
C LEU A 456 10.85 21.11 1.23
N LEU A 457 10.99 20.87 2.52
CA LEU A 457 11.13 21.90 3.56
C LEU A 457 12.46 21.66 4.28
N THR A 458 13.21 22.74 4.51
CA THR A 458 14.52 22.66 5.17
C THR A 458 14.70 23.82 6.15
N ASN A 459 15.52 23.64 7.18
CA ASN A 459 15.93 24.73 8.07
C ASN A 459 17.20 25.47 7.61
N PHE A 460 17.72 25.11 6.43
CA PHE A 460 18.86 25.74 5.78
C PHE A 460 18.47 26.31 4.41
N LYS A 461 19.34 27.12 3.82
CA LYS A 461 19.08 27.70 2.50
C LYS A 461 19.43 26.70 1.39
N ILE A 462 18.45 26.34 0.57
CA ILE A 462 18.67 25.57 -0.66
C ILE A 462 19.43 26.43 -1.68
N ARG A 463 20.51 25.89 -2.26
CA ARG A 463 21.36 26.52 -3.29
C ARG A 463 21.20 25.92 -4.69
N ARG A 464 20.11 25.19 -4.92
CA ARG A 464 19.71 24.67 -6.23
C ARG A 464 18.45 25.37 -6.72
N ASP A 465 18.41 25.67 -8.01
CA ASP A 465 17.23 26.24 -8.66
C ASP A 465 16.14 25.20 -8.96
N ASP A 466 16.54 23.93 -9.12
CA ASP A 466 15.66 22.79 -9.42
C ASP A 466 16.06 21.60 -8.52
N PRO A 467 15.62 21.60 -7.25
CA PRO A 467 15.92 20.51 -6.32
C PRO A 467 15.18 19.23 -6.73
N PHE A 468 15.88 18.10 -6.69
CA PHE A 468 15.33 16.80 -7.04
C PHE A 468 15.43 15.80 -5.88
N LEU A 469 14.59 14.76 -5.87
CA LEU A 469 14.59 13.77 -4.79
C LEU A 469 15.97 13.07 -4.63
N LEU A 470 16.71 12.90 -5.73
CA LEU A 470 18.05 12.31 -5.70
C LEU A 470 19.09 13.20 -5.01
N ASP A 471 18.80 14.49 -4.80
CA ASP A 471 19.69 15.46 -4.13
C ASP A 471 19.69 15.28 -2.61
N ILE A 472 18.73 14.56 -2.03
CA ILE A 472 18.63 14.34 -0.58
C ILE A 472 19.84 13.55 -0.06
N ALA A 473 20.17 12.42 -0.70
CA ALA A 473 21.28 11.56 -0.26
C ALA A 473 22.66 12.27 -0.28
N PRO A 474 23.08 12.95 -1.37
CA PRO A 474 24.34 13.70 -1.37
C PRO A 474 24.31 14.88 -0.39
N THR A 475 23.17 15.54 -0.19
CA THR A 475 23.04 16.59 0.84
C THR A 475 23.27 16.05 2.24
N VAL A 476 22.65 14.91 2.58
CA VAL A 476 22.88 14.24 3.88
C VAL A 476 24.36 13.92 4.06
N LEU A 477 25.04 13.40 3.05
CA LEU A 477 26.47 13.07 3.12
C LEU A 477 27.36 14.32 3.26
N ASP A 478 27.00 15.40 2.58
CA ASP A 478 27.70 16.68 2.66
C ASP A 478 27.59 17.30 4.07
N CYS A 479 26.44 17.15 4.76
CA CYS A 479 26.30 17.53 6.17
C CYS A 479 27.32 16.82 7.09
N PHE A 480 27.82 15.63 6.71
CA PHE A 480 28.86 14.90 7.44
C PHE A 480 30.27 15.11 6.88
N GLY A 481 30.45 15.98 5.88
CA GLY A 481 31.71 16.18 5.18
C GLY A 481 32.17 14.96 4.37
N ILE A 482 31.24 14.09 3.96
CA ILE A 482 31.51 12.88 3.18
C ILE A 482 31.29 13.19 1.69
N SER A 483 32.38 13.23 0.92
CA SER A 483 32.30 13.38 -0.53
C SER A 483 32.08 12.03 -1.24
N VAL A 484 31.11 12.00 -2.15
CA VAL A 484 30.82 10.85 -3.04
C VAL A 484 30.74 11.32 -4.48
N SER A 485 31.45 10.65 -5.38
CA SER A 485 31.50 10.99 -6.81
C SER A 485 30.46 10.29 -7.67
N ASP A 486 29.85 9.22 -7.16
CA ASP A 486 29.09 8.26 -7.97
C ASP A 486 27.55 8.40 -7.76
N MET A 487 27.09 9.55 -7.25
CA MET A 487 25.66 9.87 -7.10
C MET A 487 25.16 10.72 -8.26
N GLU A 488 23.94 10.44 -8.72
CA GLU A 488 23.28 11.23 -9.78
C GLU A 488 22.80 12.59 -9.27
N GLY A 489 22.36 12.65 -8.01
CA GLY A 489 21.97 13.90 -7.36
C GLY A 489 23.17 14.76 -6.95
N GLN A 490 22.88 16.00 -6.58
CA GLN A 490 23.87 17.00 -6.17
C GLN A 490 23.46 17.60 -4.82
N THR A 491 24.44 18.09 -4.04
CA THR A 491 24.15 18.72 -2.74
C THR A 491 23.23 19.95 -2.88
N LEU A 492 22.36 20.15 -1.89
CA LEU A 492 21.44 21.28 -1.79
C LEU A 492 22.05 22.49 -1.07
N ILE A 493 23.24 22.38 -0.47
CA ILE A 493 23.86 23.42 0.39
C ILE A 493 25.14 24.04 -0.16
#